data_AF-A0A2E8S7V1-F1
#
_entry.id   AF-A0A2E8S7V1-F1
#
_cell.length_a   1.000
_cell.length_b   1.000
_cell.length_c   1.000
_cell.angle_alpha   90.00
_cell.angle_beta   90.00
_cell.angle_gamma   90.00
#
_symmetry.space_group_name_H-M   'P 1'
#
loop_
_entity.id
_entity.type
_entity.pdbx_description
1 polymer ?
#
loop_
_entity_poly.entity_id
_entity_poly.type
_entity_poly.pdbx_seq_one_letter_code
_entity_poly.pdbx_strand_id
1 'polypeptide(L)'
;MDAILTGLKRRLRDNHLREQSFGLINMVDAAKVKESASKKSRAGRKQVSNVPPHQHCRFCQAIIPISADPRTCGDQDCSDKLGKQERNERMMRIMMFVFLGLFGLPLFLRLLGF
;
A
#
# COMPACT_ATOMS: atom_id res chain seq x y z
N MET A 1 -28.43 -10.77 -34.10
CA MET A 1 -28.66 -9.71 -33.07
C MET A 1 -28.35 -10.19 -31.64
N ASP A 2 -27.83 -11.41 -31.47
CA ASP A 2 -27.80 -12.12 -30.18
C ASP A 2 -26.59 -11.77 -29.30
N ALA A 3 -25.48 -11.34 -29.91
CA ALA A 3 -24.28 -10.93 -29.19
C ALA A 3 -24.46 -9.64 -28.38
N ILE A 4 -25.21 -8.67 -28.93
CA ILE A 4 -25.47 -7.38 -28.27
C ILE A 4 -26.42 -7.56 -27.07
N LEU A 5 -27.46 -8.39 -27.24
CA LEU A 5 -28.41 -8.71 -26.17
C LEU A 5 -27.73 -9.42 -24.99
N THR A 6 -26.80 -10.33 -25.30
CA THR A 6 -26.03 -11.07 -24.29
C THR A 6 -25.03 -10.17 -23.55
N GLY A 7 -24.45 -9.18 -24.23
CA GLY A 7 -23.55 -8.18 -23.63
C GLY A 7 -24.28 -7.23 -22.67
N LEU A 8 -25.46 -6.75 -23.06
CA LEU A 8 -26.28 -5.86 -22.23
C LEU A 8 -26.80 -6.57 -20.96
N LYS A 9 -27.20 -7.84 -21.09
CA LYS A 9 -27.66 -8.67 -19.96
C LYS A 9 -26.55 -8.96 -18.94
N ARG A 10 -25.28 -9.03 -19.38
CA ARG A 10 -24.13 -9.15 -18.48
C ARG A 10 -23.87 -7.83 -17.73
N ARG A 11 -23.79 -6.69 -18.44
CA ARG A 11 -23.59 -5.38 -17.80
C ARG A 11 -24.67 -5.04 -16.76
N LEU A 12 -25.94 -5.36 -17.02
CA LEU A 12 -27.01 -5.13 -16.06
C LEU A 12 -26.88 -5.99 -14.80
N ARG A 13 -26.44 -7.24 -14.93
CA ARG A 13 -26.18 -8.13 -13.79
C ARG A 13 -25.02 -7.62 -12.93
N ASP A 14 -23.97 -7.12 -13.57
CA ASP A 14 -22.79 -6.59 -12.87
C ASP A 14 -23.10 -5.31 -12.09
N ASN A 15 -24.00 -4.45 -12.60
CA ASN A 15 -24.41 -3.23 -11.92
C ASN A 15 -25.28 -3.54 -10.67
N HIS A 16 -26.15 -4.54 -10.75
CA HIS A 16 -26.99 -4.96 -9.63
C HIS A 16 -26.18 -5.56 -8.46
N LEU A 17 -25.12 -6.31 -8.76
CA LEU A 17 -24.18 -6.83 -7.75
C LEU A 17 -23.42 -5.69 -7.03
N ARG A 18 -23.22 -4.55 -7.69
CA ARG A 18 -22.57 -3.37 -7.10
C ARG A 18 -23.49 -2.60 -6.15
N GLU A 19 -24.79 -2.61 -6.37
CA GLU A 19 -25.75 -1.96 -5.47
C GLU A 19 -25.99 -2.77 -4.18
N GLN A 20 -25.99 -4.10 -4.25
CA GLN A 20 -26.10 -4.95 -3.05
C GLN A 20 -24.91 -4.88 -2.09
N SER A 21 -23.72 -4.49 -2.57
CA SER A 21 -22.52 -4.40 -1.73
C SER A 21 -22.41 -3.11 -0.92
N PHE A 22 -23.16 -2.06 -1.26
CA PHE A 22 -23.12 -0.77 -0.55
C PHE A 22 -24.07 -0.69 0.66
N GLY A 23 -25.12 -1.53 0.71
CA GLY A 23 -26.13 -1.51 1.78
C GLY A 23 -25.76 -2.26 3.07
N LEU A 24 -24.57 -2.88 3.14
CA LEU A 24 -24.17 -3.75 4.23
C LEU A 24 -22.79 -3.34 4.80
N ILE A 25 -22.69 -2.08 5.22
CA ILE A 25 -21.65 -1.67 6.18
C ILE A 25 -22.13 -2.15 7.56
N ASN A 26 -22.19 -3.46 7.75
CA ASN A 26 -22.35 -4.06 9.07
C ASN A 26 -21.00 -4.02 9.78
N MET A 27 -21.05 -3.72 11.08
CA MET A 27 -19.91 -3.64 11.98
C MET A 27 -18.89 -4.76 11.71
N VAL A 28 -17.64 -4.34 11.61
CA VAL A 28 -16.52 -5.21 11.29
C VAL A 28 -16.16 -6.00 12.55
N ASP A 29 -16.62 -7.25 12.64
CA ASP A 29 -16.25 -8.17 13.72
C ASP A 29 -14.74 -8.46 13.71
N ALA A 30 -14.01 -7.96 14.71
CA ALA A 30 -12.54 -8.04 14.77
C ALA A 30 -12.01 -9.48 14.73
N ALA A 31 -12.78 -10.46 15.23
CA ALA A 31 -12.43 -11.88 15.16
C ALA A 31 -12.53 -12.42 13.73
N LYS A 32 -13.58 -12.07 12.97
CA LYS A 32 -13.74 -12.45 11.56
C LYS A 32 -12.75 -11.72 10.65
N VAL A 33 -12.34 -10.50 10.98
CA VAL A 33 -11.26 -9.80 10.27
C VAL A 33 -9.91 -10.45 10.51
N LYS A 34 -9.59 -10.92 11.72
CA LYS A 34 -8.33 -11.65 11.93
C LYS A 34 -8.29 -12.97 11.17
N GLU A 35 -9.40 -13.70 11.05
CA GLU A 35 -9.46 -14.93 10.23
C GLU A 35 -9.39 -14.62 8.72
N SER A 36 -10.05 -13.55 8.27
CA SER A 36 -10.03 -13.11 6.87
C SER A 36 -8.68 -12.52 6.48
N ALA A 37 -8.04 -11.78 7.39
CA ALA A 37 -6.72 -11.19 7.21
C ALA A 37 -5.61 -12.23 7.31
N SER A 38 -5.76 -13.30 8.11
CA SER A 38 -4.82 -14.43 8.12
C SER A 38 -5.00 -15.36 6.90
N LYS A 39 -6.24 -15.55 6.42
CA LYS A 39 -6.48 -16.18 5.11
C LYS A 39 -5.95 -15.31 3.96
N LYS A 40 -6.04 -13.98 4.04
CA LYS A 40 -5.54 -13.06 3.01
C LYS A 40 -4.03 -12.81 3.09
N SER A 41 -3.41 -12.89 4.27
CA SER A 41 -1.94 -12.88 4.42
C SER A 41 -1.30 -14.19 3.94
N ARG A 42 -2.02 -15.33 4.05
CA ARG A 42 -1.65 -16.56 3.33
C ARG A 42 -1.95 -16.49 1.84
N ALA A 43 -3.04 -15.84 1.41
CA ALA A 43 -3.38 -15.67 -0.01
C ALA A 43 -2.50 -14.64 -0.75
N GLY A 44 -1.83 -13.72 -0.03
CA GLY A 44 -0.79 -12.84 -0.58
C GLY A 44 0.50 -13.59 -0.93
N ARG A 45 0.62 -14.85 -0.51
CA ARG A 45 1.68 -15.78 -0.91
C ARG A 45 1.12 -16.92 -1.76
N LYS A 46 0.18 -16.64 -2.66
CA LYS A 46 -0.05 -17.54 -3.78
C LYS A 46 1.15 -17.41 -4.72
N GLN A 47 2.15 -18.27 -4.50
CA GLN A 47 3.07 -18.64 -5.56
C GLN A 47 2.22 -19.12 -6.74
N VAL A 48 2.05 -18.25 -7.73
CA VAL A 48 1.54 -18.64 -9.03
C VAL A 48 2.67 -19.47 -9.66
N SER A 49 2.56 -20.78 -9.53
CA SER A 49 3.59 -21.78 -9.84
C SER A 49 3.97 -21.90 -11.32
N ASN A 50 3.62 -20.91 -12.15
CA ASN A 50 3.99 -20.88 -13.57
C ASN A 50 4.11 -19.48 -14.19
N VAL A 51 4.17 -18.42 -13.37
CA VAL A 51 4.47 -17.06 -13.86
C VAL A 51 5.86 -16.70 -13.34
N PRO A 52 6.81 -16.36 -14.23
CA PRO A 52 8.16 -16.00 -13.80
C PRO A 52 8.05 -14.87 -12.76
N PRO A 53 8.80 -14.99 -11.66
CA PRO A 53 8.61 -14.12 -10.53
C PRO A 53 9.05 -12.70 -10.95
N HIS A 54 8.09 -11.78 -10.99
CA HIS A 54 8.24 -10.41 -11.49
C HIS A 54 8.21 -9.42 -10.34
N GLN A 55 9.05 -8.39 -10.39
CA GLN A 55 8.95 -7.25 -9.48
C GLN A 55 8.26 -6.10 -10.20
N HIS A 56 7.34 -5.40 -9.51
CA HIS A 56 6.78 -4.15 -10.01
C HIS A 56 7.59 -2.98 -9.46
N CYS A 57 7.89 -1.98 -10.30
CA CYS A 57 8.47 -0.72 -9.82
C CYS A 57 7.55 -0.07 -8.78
N ARG A 58 8.09 0.34 -7.63
CA ARG A 58 7.31 1.03 -6.56
C ARG A 58 6.60 2.30 -7.03
N PHE A 59 7.17 3.00 -8.00
CA PHE A 59 6.63 4.28 -8.48
C PHE A 59 5.86 4.14 -9.79
N CYS A 60 6.36 3.30 -10.68
CA CYS A 60 6.00 3.29 -12.10
C CYS A 60 5.27 1.98 -12.47
N GLN A 61 5.20 1.01 -11.55
CA GLN A 61 4.50 -0.28 -11.65
C GLN A 61 4.87 -1.18 -12.84
N ALA A 62 5.85 -0.76 -13.64
CA ALA A 62 6.46 -1.53 -14.72
C ALA A 62 6.99 -2.88 -14.20
N ILE A 63 6.92 -3.89 -15.08
CA ILE A 63 7.37 -5.27 -14.81
C ILE A 63 8.90 -5.30 -14.97
N ILE A 64 9.60 -5.68 -13.90
CA ILE A 64 11.07 -5.74 -13.81
C ILE A 64 11.46 -7.20 -13.49
N PRO A 65 12.54 -7.73 -14.10
CA PRO A 65 13.08 -9.03 -13.71
C PRO A 65 13.58 -9.02 -12.26
N ILE A 66 13.49 -10.15 -11.56
CA ILE A 66 13.80 -10.24 -10.13
C ILE A 66 15.24 -9.91 -9.72
N SER A 67 16.16 -9.93 -10.68
CA SER A 67 17.57 -9.66 -10.49
C SER A 67 17.95 -8.18 -10.38
N ALA A 68 17.00 -7.25 -10.58
CA ALA A 68 17.28 -5.82 -10.45
C ALA A 68 17.19 -5.37 -8.99
N ASP A 69 18.34 -5.02 -8.42
CA ASP A 69 18.49 -4.30 -7.16
C ASP A 69 18.98 -2.88 -7.53
N PRO A 70 18.26 -1.76 -7.28
CA PRO A 70 17.07 -1.51 -6.44
C PRO A 70 15.70 -1.82 -7.07
N ARG A 71 14.62 -1.81 -6.24
CA ARG A 71 13.20 -2.08 -6.60
C ARG A 71 12.52 -1.02 -7.50
N THR A 72 13.33 -0.31 -8.30
CA THR A 72 12.93 0.75 -9.22
C THR A 72 13.41 0.39 -10.62
N CYS A 73 12.63 0.71 -11.65
CA CYS A 73 12.85 0.29 -13.04
C CYS A 73 14.09 0.89 -13.74
N GLY A 74 15.04 1.49 -13.00
CA GLY A 74 16.24 2.11 -13.57
C GLY A 74 16.01 3.43 -14.30
N ASP A 75 14.76 3.82 -14.54
CA ASP A 75 14.42 5.12 -15.11
C ASP A 75 14.85 6.29 -14.20
N GLN A 76 15.26 7.39 -14.82
CA GLN A 76 15.69 8.60 -14.10
C GLN A 76 14.57 9.17 -13.21
N ASP A 77 13.33 9.16 -13.70
CA ASP A 77 12.18 9.65 -12.93
C ASP A 77 11.91 8.85 -11.65
N CYS A 78 12.01 7.51 -11.72
CA CYS A 78 11.74 6.64 -10.59
C CYS A 78 12.95 6.66 -9.60
N SER A 79 14.17 6.93 -10.08
CA SER A 79 15.39 7.10 -9.27
C SER A 79 15.43 8.44 -8.52
N ASP A 80 15.04 9.54 -9.16
CA ASP A 80 14.94 10.85 -8.50
C ASP A 80 13.87 10.86 -7.40
N LYS A 81 12.73 10.19 -7.63
CA LYS A 81 11.70 9.99 -6.59
C LYS A 81 12.22 9.21 -5.39
N LEU A 82 13.05 8.19 -5.63
CA LEU A 82 13.67 7.42 -4.55
C LEU A 82 14.64 8.30 -3.75
N GLY A 83 15.52 9.05 -4.42
CA GLY A 83 16.46 9.96 -3.76
C GLY A 83 15.78 11.07 -2.96
N LYS A 84 14.65 11.60 -3.46
CA LYS A 84 13.82 12.56 -2.71
C LYS A 84 13.20 11.94 -1.47
N GLN A 85 12.70 10.71 -1.55
CA GLN A 85 12.14 10.01 -0.40
C GLN A 85 13.20 9.72 0.66
N GLU A 86 14.39 9.27 0.29
CA GLU A 86 15.48 9.01 1.22
C GLU A 86 15.91 10.27 1.99
N ARG A 87 16.04 11.39 1.28
CA ARG A 87 16.34 12.70 1.91
C ARG A 87 15.23 13.11 2.87
N ASN A 88 13.97 12.95 2.47
CA ASN A 88 12.83 13.32 3.31
C ASN A 88 12.73 12.43 4.56
N GLU A 89 12.92 11.12 4.43
CA GLU A 89 12.93 10.19 5.57
C GLU A 89 14.06 10.52 6.57
N ARG A 90 15.26 10.84 6.06
CA ARG A 90 16.38 11.30 6.90
C ARG A 90 16.06 12.62 7.59
N MET A 91 15.47 13.57 6.86
CA MET A 91 15.07 14.86 7.40
C MET A 91 14.02 14.72 8.49
N MET A 92 12.98 13.89 8.28
CA MET A 92 11.94 13.64 9.29
C MET A 92 12.52 13.02 10.57
N ARG A 93 13.48 12.11 10.44
CA ARG A 93 14.19 11.53 11.59
C ARG A 93 14.97 12.60 12.36
N ILE A 94 15.69 13.47 11.66
CA ILE A 94 16.44 14.58 12.28
C ILE A 94 15.48 15.57 12.95
N MET A 95 14.40 15.95 12.28
CA MET A 95 13.42 16.90 12.80
C MET A 95 12.75 16.42 14.09
N MET A 96 12.53 15.11 14.25
CA MET A 96 12.04 14.55 15.50
C MET A 96 13.02 14.83 16.67
N PHE A 97 14.32 14.62 16.46
CA PHE A 97 15.32 14.91 17.49
C PHE A 97 15.45 16.39 17.80
N VAL A 98 15.40 17.24 16.76
CA VAL A 98 15.42 18.70 16.92
C VAL A 98 14.22 19.16 17.73
N PHE A 99 13.02 18.65 17.43
CA PHE A 99 11.80 18.98 18.17
C PHE A 99 11.88 18.54 19.64
N LEU A 100 12.31 17.31 19.91
CA LEU A 100 12.52 16.82 21.27
C LEU A 100 13.60 17.62 22.01
N GLY A 101 14.68 18.03 21.34
CA GLY A 101 15.72 18.86 21.93
C GLY A 101 15.26 20.28 22.26
N LEU A 102 14.51 20.93 21.36
CA LEU A 102 14.05 22.31 21.56
C LEU A 102 12.88 22.41 22.53
N PHE A 103 11.90 21.51 22.42
CA PHE A 103 10.68 21.58 23.23
C PHE A 103 10.73 20.60 24.41
N GLY A 104 11.23 19.39 24.19
CA GLY A 104 11.31 18.37 25.24
C GLY A 104 12.34 18.69 26.32
N LEU A 105 13.54 19.15 25.94
CA LEU A 105 14.62 19.45 26.89
C LEU A 105 14.22 20.52 27.93
N PRO A 106 13.74 21.73 27.57
CA PRO A 106 13.36 22.72 28.58
C PRO A 106 12.16 22.29 29.43
N LEU A 107 11.20 21.55 28.86
CA LEU A 107 10.10 20.97 29.65
C LEU A 107 10.63 19.96 30.67
N PHE A 108 11.58 19.14 30.25
CA PHE A 108 12.19 18.12 31.09
C PHE A 108 13.02 18.74 32.22
N LEU A 109 13.82 19.78 31.94
CA LEU A 109 14.56 20.52 32.97
C LEU A 109 13.59 21.14 33.99
N ARG A 110 12.51 21.77 33.51
CA ARG A 110 11.48 22.36 34.37
C ARG A 110 10.77 21.30 35.22
N LEU A 111 10.57 20.09 34.70
CA LEU A 111 9.99 18.97 35.45
C LEU A 111 10.95 18.43 36.52
N LEU A 112 12.26 18.44 36.25
CA LEU A 112 13.29 18.10 37.22
C LEU A 112 13.51 19.17 38.31
N GLY A 113 12.82 20.30 38.23
CA GLY A 113 12.88 21.36 39.24
C GLY A 113 14.11 22.27 39.12
N PHE A 114 14.78 22.26 37.96
CA PHE A 114 15.74 23.29 37.57
C PHE A 114 15.04 24.49 36.90
#